data_AF-A0A550GIJ2-F1
#
_entry.id   AF-A0A550GIJ2-F1
#
_cell.length_a   1.000
_cell.length_b   1.000
_cell.length_c   1.000
_cell.angle_alpha   90.00
_cell.angle_beta   90.00
_cell.angle_gamma   90.00
#
_symmetry.space_group_name_H-M   'P 1'
#
loop_
_entity.id
_entity.type
_entity.pdbx_description
1 polymer ?
#
loop_
_entity_poly.entity_id
_entity_poly.type
_entity_poly.pdbx_seq_one_letter_code
_entity_poly.pdbx_strand_id
1 'polypeptide(L)' 'MSERMTRAQIPLEERGLTPGSACQGCGAALAARLAFKALGPNVIRLMIPCCPDTMTNNPMVV' A
#
# COMPACT_ATOMS: atom_id res chain seq x y z
N MET A 1 -2.08 21.86 -12.15
CA MET A 1 -1.39 20.74 -12.81
C MET A 1 -0.69 19.94 -11.73
N SER A 2 -1.05 18.67 -11.52
CA SER A 2 -0.27 17.81 -10.62
C SER A 2 1.07 17.51 -11.31
N GLU A 3 2.18 17.83 -10.66
CA GLU A 3 3.50 17.41 -11.13
C GLU A 3 3.56 15.88 -11.17
N ARG A 4 4.25 15.30 -12.17
CA ARG A 4 4.42 13.85 -12.28
C ARG A 4 5.42 13.38 -11.20
N MET A 5 4.98 12.49 -10.33
CA MET A 5 5.87 11.84 -9.37
C MET A 5 6.79 10.83 -10.06
N THR A 6 8.03 10.77 -9.58
CA THR A 6 9.05 9.79 -9.98
C THR A 6 9.28 8.78 -8.87
N ARG A 7 9.88 7.64 -9.20
CA ARG A 7 10.18 6.58 -8.23
C ARG A 7 11.05 7.05 -7.06
N ALA A 8 11.92 8.04 -7.29
CA ALA A 8 12.83 8.58 -6.28
C ALA A 8 12.10 9.39 -5.19
N GLN A 9 10.89 9.86 -5.46
CA GLN A 9 10.10 10.66 -4.52
C GLN A 9 9.22 9.80 -3.61
N ILE A 10 9.13 8.49 -3.84
CA ILE A 10 8.33 7.58 -3.03
C ILE A 10 9.08 7.32 -1.69
N PRO A 11 8.48 7.62 -0.52
CA PRO A 11 9.15 7.48 0.79
C PRO A 11 9.62 6.06 1.07
N LEU A 12 10.75 5.85 1.75
CA LEU A 12 11.23 4.49 2.07
C LEU A 12 10.39 3.75 3.12
N GLU A 13 9.71 4.49 4.00
CA GLU A 13 8.76 3.97 4.99
C GLU A 13 7.68 3.10 4.32
N GLU A 14 7.28 2.01 4.98
CA GLU A 14 6.22 1.12 4.52
C GLU A 14 4.95 1.35 5.32
N ARG A 15 3.80 1.26 4.65
CA ARG A 15 2.49 1.43 5.30
C ARG A 15 1.52 0.38 4.76
N GLY A 16 0.79 -0.27 5.65
CA GLY A 16 -0.40 -1.05 5.29
C GLY A 16 -0.16 -2.38 4.58
N LEU A 17 1.05 -2.95 4.60
CA LEU A 17 1.30 -4.28 4.05
C LEU A 17 2.13 -5.15 5.01
N THR A 18 1.55 -6.26 5.48
CA THR A 18 2.29 -7.28 6.23
C THR A 18 3.08 -8.17 5.26
N PRO A 19 4.40 -8.37 5.45
CA PRO A 19 5.17 -9.29 4.61
C PRO A 19 4.57 -10.71 4.60
N GLY A 20 4.51 -11.34 3.43
CA GLY A 20 3.99 -12.70 3.27
C GLY A 20 2.46 -12.82 3.34
N SER A 21 1.74 -11.72 3.48
CA SER A 21 0.27 -11.75 3.55
C SER A 21 -0.43 -11.93 2.20
N ALA A 22 0.29 -12.03 1.08
CA ALA A 22 -0.28 -12.23 -0.24
C ALA A 22 0.49 -13.29 -1.04
N CYS A 23 -0.11 -13.77 -2.13
CA CYS A 23 0.56 -14.70 -3.05
C CYS A 23 1.87 -14.11 -3.59
N GLN A 24 2.84 -14.98 -3.89
CA GLN A 24 4.08 -14.55 -4.52
C GLN A 24 3.78 -13.86 -5.85
N GLY A 25 4.33 -12.65 -6.03
CA GLY A 25 4.07 -11.84 -7.23
C GLY A 25 2.68 -11.21 -7.30
N CYS A 26 1.94 -11.11 -6.18
CA CYS A 26 0.62 -10.49 -6.19
C CYS A 26 0.68 -9.00 -6.61
N GLY A 27 0.19 -8.71 -7.81
CA GLY A 27 0.15 -7.34 -8.35
C GLY A 27 -0.73 -6.39 -7.54
N ALA A 28 -1.85 -6.88 -7.00
CA ALA A 28 -2.78 -6.05 -6.22
C ALA A 28 -2.18 -5.63 -4.87
N ALA A 29 -1.46 -6.53 -4.19
CA ALA A 29 -0.73 -6.21 -2.96
C ALA A 29 0.39 -5.18 -3.23
N LEU A 30 1.12 -5.33 -4.34
CA LEU A 30 2.14 -4.36 -4.74
C LEU A 30 1.55 -2.98 -5.04
N ALA A 31 0.40 -2.92 -5.73
CA ALA A 31 -0.29 -1.67 -6.01
C ALA A 31 -0.77 -0.97 -4.73
N ALA A 32 -1.40 -1.72 -3.81
CA ALA A 32 -1.85 -1.21 -2.52
C ALA A 32 -0.67 -0.65 -1.69
N ARG A 33 0.45 -1.40 -1.63
CA ARG A 33 1.68 -0.96 -0.97
C ARG A 33 2.16 0.39 -1.51
N LEU A 34 2.28 0.53 -2.84
CA LEU A 34 2.75 1.78 -3.46
C LEU A 34 1.77 2.93 -3.23
N ALA A 35 0.47 2.67 -3.25
CA ALA A 35 -0.56 3.68 -3.00
C ALA A 35 -0.49 4.23 -1.57
N PHE A 36 -0.45 3.36 -0.54
CA PHE A 36 -0.37 3.82 0.85
C PHE A 36 0.95 4.51 1.17
N LYS A 37 2.05 4.09 0.52
CA LYS A 37 3.35 4.75 0.60
C LYS A 37 3.32 6.16 0.01
N ALA A 38 2.62 6.36 -1.10
CA ALA A 38 2.48 7.67 -1.74
C ALA A 38 1.49 8.60 -1.02
N LEU A 39 0.40 8.06 -0.46
CA LEU A 39 -0.66 8.84 0.21
C LEU A 39 -0.28 9.26 1.64
N GLY A 40 0.60 8.50 2.31
CA GLY A 40 1.11 8.85 3.64
C GLY A 40 0.10 8.57 4.78
N PRO A 41 0.33 9.15 5.98
CA PRO A 41 -0.43 8.82 7.19
C PRO A 41 -1.86 9.39 7.23
N ASN A 42 -2.15 10.45 6.46
CA ASN A 42 -3.42 11.15 6.52
C ASN A 42 -4.39 10.68 5.41
N VAL A 43 -4.64 9.37 5.37
CA VAL A 43 -5.50 8.73 4.37
C VAL A 43 -6.54 7.83 5.06
N ILE A 44 -7.79 7.92 4.61
CA ILE A 44 -8.84 6.99 5.01
C ILE A 44 -8.88 5.87 3.99
N ARG A 45 -8.73 4.63 4.47
CA ARG A 45 -8.85 3.44 3.66
C ARG A 45 -10.23 2.83 3.82
N LEU A 46 -11.00 2.78 2.74
CA LEU A 46 -12.25 2.02 2.69
C LEU A 46 -11.95 0.59 2.25
N MET A 47 -12.34 -0.37 3.08
CA MET A 47 -12.14 -1.79 2.86
C MET A 47 -13.42 -2.41 2.29
N ILE A 48 -13.29 -3.19 1.22
CA ILE A 48 -14.37 -4.06 0.73
C ILE A 48 -13.94 -5.52 0.80
N PRO A 49 -14.87 -6.49 0.87
CA PRO A 49 -14.52 -7.90 0.83
C PRO A 49 -13.85 -8.28 -0.49
N CYS A 50 -12.51 -8.34 -0.50
CA CYS A 50 -11.72 -8.75 -1.65
C CYS A 50 -10.32 -9.24 -1.23
N CYS A 51 -9.65 -9.97 -2.12
CA CYS A 51 -8.31 -10.51 -1.84
C CYS A 51 -7.29 -9.44 -1.38
N PRO A 52 -7.04 -8.34 -2.13
CA PRO A 52 -6.05 -7.35 -1.70
C PRO A 52 -6.41 -6.69 -0.38
N ASP A 53 -7.68 -6.41 -0.11
CA ASP A 53 -8.06 -5.79 1.16
C ASP A 53 -7.85 -6.72 2.34
N THR A 54 -8.35 -7.95 2.28
CA THR A 54 -8.19 -8.93 3.36
C THR A 54 -6.71 -9.16 3.70
N MET A 55 -5.85 -9.27 2.69
CA MET A 55 -4.42 -9.52 2.87
C MET A 55 -3.65 -8.31 3.45
N THR A 56 -4.23 -7.11 3.39
CA THR A 56 -3.55 -5.88 3.78
C THR A 56 -4.25 -5.17 4.94
N ASN A 57 -5.27 -5.81 5.53
CA ASN A 57 -6.04 -5.31 6.67
C ASN A 57 -5.23 -5.19 7.98
N ASN A 58 -4.03 -5.76 8.02
CA ASN A 58 -3.12 -5.66 9.16
C ASN A 58 -2.00 -4.66 8.82
N PRO A 59 -2.20 -3.34 9.06
CA PRO A 59 -1.10 -2.39 8.95
C PRO A 59 -0.11 -2.66 10.09
N MET A 60 1.13 -3.02 9.75
CA MET A 60 2.22 -2.86 10.70
C MET A 60 2.54 -1.37 10.79
N VAL A 61 2.51 -0.82 12.00
CA VAL A 61 3.15 0.46 12.31
C VAL A 61 4.60 0.11 12.60
N VAL A 62 5.50 0.40 11.67
CA VAL A 62 6.96 0.34 11.87
C VAL A 62 7.53 1.73 11.64
#